data_AF-A0A2B7ZVY4-F1
#
_entry.id   AF-A0A2B7ZVY4-F1
#
_cell.length_a   1.000
_cell.length_b   1.000
_cell.length_c   1.000
_cell.angle_alpha   90.00
_cell.angle_beta   90.00
_cell.angle_gamma   90.00
#
_symmetry.space_group_name_H-M   'P 1'
#
loop_
_entity.id
_entity.type
_entity.pdbx_description
1 polymer ?
#
loop_
_entity_poly.entity_id
_entity_poly.type
_entity_poly.pdbx_seq_one_letter_code
_entity_poly.pdbx_strand_id
1 'polypeptide(L)'
;ARGKPRAWSKFKMAAAQANSSYASRYLKTEYDMARNAATMSVKWTDIERNKSLLEFVAVADAQTADVCDPLHGIVLPFDHPFWKTYYPPNHWNCCSTVRQLDGGTDSVHITPEGDLKHIDLKPMFRTHMAGLAFPVEHPYFKEAPEWVAKEGSAAYKKFIEHEARNRIGGKVINTPAGDVMIAKTGIKKLVHAGNPLVWVLDAVVKNSEQISEKLLNVPDGKGRDFTYDYLKIKGINEFLVIRRYVKTKLKIAYDIVSKIKTD
;
A
#
# COMPACT_ATOMS: atom_id res chain seq x y z
N ALA A 1 -16.86 32.44 -35.43
CA ALA A 1 -17.61 31.42 -36.21
C ALA A 1 -19.08 31.46 -35.79
N ARG A 2 -20.02 31.54 -36.73
CA ARG A 2 -21.47 31.65 -36.46
C ARG A 2 -21.97 30.37 -35.75
N GLY A 3 -22.39 30.48 -34.49
CA GLY A 3 -22.77 29.37 -33.63
C GLY A 3 -24.11 28.74 -34.02
N LYS A 4 -24.10 27.83 -35.00
CA LYS A 4 -25.21 26.88 -35.20
C LYS A 4 -24.91 25.57 -34.46
N PRO A 5 -25.86 24.99 -33.70
CA PRO A 5 -25.65 23.71 -33.03
C PRO A 5 -25.33 22.60 -34.04
N ARG A 6 -24.39 21.72 -33.70
CA ARG A 6 -24.00 20.59 -34.55
C ARG A 6 -25.14 19.57 -34.63
N ALA A 7 -25.36 18.99 -35.80
CA ALA A 7 -26.26 17.84 -35.93
C ALA A 7 -25.81 16.68 -35.01
N TRP A 8 -26.77 15.97 -34.40
CA TRP A 8 -26.50 14.94 -33.38
C TRP A 8 -25.44 13.92 -33.80
N SER A 9 -25.48 13.42 -35.03
CA SER A 9 -24.48 12.47 -35.56
C SER A 9 -23.05 13.04 -35.53
N LYS A 10 -22.87 14.30 -35.97
CA LYS A 10 -21.57 14.99 -35.95
C LYS A 10 -21.11 15.33 -34.53
N PHE A 11 -22.04 15.65 -33.63
CA PHE A 11 -21.74 15.83 -32.21
C PHE A 11 -21.31 14.49 -31.58
N LYS A 12 -22.08 13.41 -31.76
CA LYS A 12 -21.81 12.09 -31.19
C LYS A 12 -20.47 11.52 -31.67
N MET A 13 -20.12 11.66 -32.96
CA MET A 13 -18.80 11.26 -33.48
C MET A 13 -17.67 12.09 -32.85
N ALA A 14 -17.81 13.41 -32.83
CA ALA A 14 -16.80 14.29 -32.25
C ALA A 14 -16.66 14.07 -30.74
N ALA A 15 -17.77 13.84 -30.03
CA ALA A 15 -17.80 13.52 -28.61
C ALA A 15 -17.23 12.13 -28.34
N ALA A 16 -17.50 11.12 -29.17
CA ALA A 16 -16.91 9.79 -29.02
C ALA A 16 -15.39 9.81 -29.28
N GLN A 17 -14.93 10.60 -30.25
CA GLN A 17 -13.50 10.74 -30.54
C GLN A 17 -12.78 11.62 -29.53
N ALA A 18 -13.43 12.69 -29.06
CA ALA A 18 -12.96 13.46 -27.92
C ALA A 18 -12.92 12.58 -26.68
N ASN A 19 -13.96 11.79 -26.40
CA ASN A 19 -14.03 10.87 -25.28
C ASN A 19 -13.02 9.73 -25.39
N SER A 20 -12.74 9.19 -26.58
CA SER A 20 -11.71 8.15 -26.74
C SER A 20 -10.30 8.72 -26.61
N SER A 21 -10.05 9.92 -27.13
CA SER A 21 -8.75 10.61 -26.99
C SER A 21 -8.54 11.16 -25.57
N TYR A 22 -9.61 11.63 -24.93
CA TYR A 22 -9.65 12.09 -23.54
C TYR A 22 -9.48 10.88 -22.62
N ALA A 23 -10.33 9.86 -22.71
CA ALA A 23 -10.19 8.65 -21.91
C ALA A 23 -8.81 8.00 -22.08
N SER A 24 -8.25 7.88 -23.29
CA SER A 24 -6.94 7.24 -23.48
C SER A 24 -5.75 8.08 -22.97
N ARG A 25 -5.74 9.40 -23.20
CA ARG A 25 -4.65 10.27 -22.72
C ARG A 25 -4.67 10.42 -21.21
N TYR A 26 -5.85 10.66 -20.62
CA TYR A 26 -5.99 10.75 -19.18
C TYR A 26 -5.69 9.41 -18.52
N LEU A 27 -6.21 8.30 -19.04
CA LEU A 27 -5.91 6.96 -18.52
C LEU A 27 -4.41 6.66 -18.55
N LYS A 28 -3.71 7.02 -19.62
CA LYS A 28 -2.26 6.80 -19.71
C LYS A 28 -1.50 7.64 -18.68
N THR A 29 -1.84 8.92 -18.54
CA THR A 29 -1.22 9.80 -17.54
C THR A 29 -1.54 9.37 -16.10
N GLU A 30 -2.76 8.93 -15.84
CA GLU A 30 -3.17 8.37 -14.54
C GLU A 30 -2.43 7.06 -14.23
N TYR A 31 -2.30 6.18 -15.22
CA TYR A 31 -1.52 4.96 -15.11
C TYR A 31 -0.05 5.25 -14.82
N ASP A 32 0.56 6.19 -15.55
CA ASP A 32 1.97 6.55 -15.35
C ASP A 32 2.20 7.21 -13.99
N MET A 33 1.27 8.06 -13.54
CA MET A 33 1.28 8.61 -12.18
C MET A 33 1.24 7.49 -11.13
N ALA A 34 0.28 6.56 -11.24
CA ALA A 34 0.15 5.47 -10.28
C ALA A 34 1.40 4.57 -10.26
N ARG A 35 1.97 4.27 -11.42
CA ARG A 35 3.20 3.49 -11.57
C ARG A 35 4.42 4.20 -10.97
N ASN A 36 4.58 5.50 -11.26
CA ASN A 36 5.70 6.28 -10.75
C ASN A 36 5.59 6.46 -9.23
N ALA A 37 4.40 6.77 -8.73
CA ALA A 37 4.12 6.82 -7.29
C ALA A 37 4.48 5.50 -6.60
N ALA A 38 4.04 4.36 -7.12
CA ALA A 38 4.37 3.05 -6.55
C ALA A 38 5.87 2.76 -6.56
N THR A 39 6.56 3.12 -7.64
CA THR A 39 8.03 2.96 -7.78
C THR A 39 8.77 3.80 -6.74
N MET A 40 8.33 5.05 -6.55
CA MET A 40 8.89 5.95 -5.55
C MET A 40 8.57 5.48 -4.11
N SER A 41 7.37 4.94 -3.84
CA SER A 41 7.05 4.36 -2.53
C SER A 41 7.95 3.17 -2.17
N VAL A 42 8.22 2.28 -3.12
CA VAL A 42 9.17 1.16 -2.92
C VAL A 42 10.56 1.71 -2.63
N LYS A 43 11.01 2.69 -3.41
CA LYS A 43 12.30 3.35 -3.21
C LYS A 43 12.40 4.02 -1.83
N TRP A 44 11.33 4.62 -1.32
CA TRP A 44 11.27 5.18 0.02
C TRP A 44 11.49 4.12 1.11
N THR A 45 10.92 2.91 0.93
CA THR A 45 11.13 1.79 1.87
C THR A 45 12.61 1.41 1.99
N ASP A 46 13.37 1.48 0.88
CA ASP A 46 14.82 1.22 0.90
C ASP A 46 15.60 2.39 1.51
N ILE A 47 15.18 3.63 1.25
CA ILE A 47 15.72 4.83 1.87
C ILE A 47 15.58 4.78 3.40
N GLU A 48 14.40 4.41 3.92
CA GLU A 48 14.15 4.32 5.37
C GLU A 48 15.02 3.26 6.05
N ARG A 49 15.41 2.20 5.33
CA ARG A 49 16.34 1.18 5.83
C ARG A 49 17.77 1.70 5.90
N ASN A 50 18.20 2.44 4.89
CA ASN A 50 19.59 2.91 4.76
C ASN A 50 19.85 4.22 5.51
N LYS A 51 18.84 5.08 5.66
CA LYS A 51 18.90 6.36 6.37
C LYS A 51 19.99 7.31 5.86
N SER A 52 20.18 7.35 4.54
CA SER A 52 21.23 8.11 3.85
C SER A 52 20.87 9.59 3.65
N LEU A 53 21.84 10.39 3.21
CA LEU A 53 21.55 11.69 2.62
C LEU A 53 20.88 11.48 1.26
N LEU A 54 19.90 12.33 0.96
CA LEU A 54 19.10 12.24 -0.25
C LEU A 54 19.31 13.48 -1.11
N GLU A 55 19.47 13.28 -2.40
CA GLU A 55 19.52 14.35 -3.39
C GLU A 55 18.31 14.28 -4.31
N PHE A 56 17.63 15.40 -4.51
CA PHE A 56 16.56 15.49 -5.50
C PHE A 56 17.15 15.62 -6.91
N VAL A 57 16.76 14.70 -7.80
CA VAL A 57 17.23 14.67 -9.20
C VAL A 57 16.05 14.94 -10.12
N ALA A 58 15.94 16.19 -10.57
CA ALA A 58 15.03 16.55 -11.65
C ALA A 58 15.53 15.99 -12.99
N VAL A 59 14.60 15.47 -13.80
CA VAL A 59 14.87 15.10 -15.20
C VAL A 59 14.35 16.22 -16.08
N ALA A 60 15.24 16.89 -16.82
CA ALA A 60 14.86 17.99 -17.70
C ALA A 60 14.12 17.47 -18.94
N ASP A 61 12.79 17.37 -18.84
CA ASP A 61 11.90 17.31 -20.00
C ASP A 61 11.02 18.58 -20.07
N ALA A 62 10.43 18.86 -21.24
CA ALA A 62 9.68 20.09 -21.50
C ALA A 62 8.44 20.30 -20.62
N GLN A 63 8.02 19.30 -19.82
CA GLN A 63 6.89 19.39 -18.88
C GLN A 63 7.34 19.52 -17.41
N THR A 64 8.65 19.35 -17.13
CA THR A 64 9.20 19.17 -15.77
C THR A 64 9.82 20.45 -15.19
N ALA A 65 10.02 21.49 -16.02
CA ALA A 65 10.87 22.63 -15.68
C ALA A 65 10.38 23.47 -14.49
N ASP A 66 9.10 23.84 -14.44
CA ASP A 66 8.64 24.83 -13.45
C ASP A 66 8.56 24.29 -12.01
N VAL A 67 8.34 22.98 -11.85
CA VAL A 67 8.10 22.36 -10.53
C VAL A 67 9.31 21.59 -10.03
N CYS A 68 10.07 20.93 -10.90
CA CYS A 68 11.16 20.07 -10.44
C CYS A 68 12.54 20.70 -10.58
N ASP A 69 12.79 21.57 -11.58
CA ASP A 69 14.11 22.18 -11.75
C ASP A 69 14.58 22.98 -10.53
N PRO A 70 13.72 23.78 -9.84
CA PRO A 70 14.16 24.51 -8.66
C PRO A 70 14.48 23.60 -7.46
N LEU A 71 14.09 22.32 -7.52
CA LEU A 71 14.38 21.32 -6.50
C LEU A 71 15.64 20.51 -6.84
N HIS A 72 16.13 20.58 -8.08
CA HIS A 72 17.29 19.80 -8.52
C HIS A 72 18.53 20.11 -7.68
N GLY A 73 19.22 19.06 -7.22
CA GLY A 73 20.43 19.19 -6.42
C GLY A 73 20.20 19.55 -4.95
N ILE A 74 18.95 19.67 -4.48
CA ILE A 74 18.67 19.78 -3.04
C ILE A 74 19.12 18.50 -2.35
N VAL A 75 20.06 18.63 -1.41
CA VAL A 75 20.61 17.52 -0.61
C VAL A 75 20.22 17.69 0.85
N LEU A 76 19.49 16.72 1.39
CA LEU A 76 18.99 16.75 2.77
C LEU A 76 19.01 15.36 3.42
N PRO A 77 19.09 15.27 4.76
CA PRO A 77 18.83 14.03 5.49
C PRO A 77 17.50 13.38 5.12
N PHE A 78 17.43 12.04 5.12
CA PHE A 78 16.21 11.31 4.75
C PHE A 78 14.98 11.67 5.60
N ASP A 79 15.17 12.06 6.85
CA ASP A 79 14.11 12.42 7.80
C ASP A 79 13.71 13.90 7.75
N HIS A 80 14.34 14.69 6.87
CA HIS A 80 14.03 16.11 6.73
C HIS A 80 12.56 16.31 6.28
N PRO A 81 11.81 17.25 6.88
CA PRO A 81 10.39 17.47 6.55
C PRO A 81 10.15 17.88 5.09
N PHE A 82 11.16 18.38 4.39
CA PHE A 82 11.11 18.67 2.94
C PHE A 82 10.57 17.48 2.13
N TRP A 83 11.02 16.26 2.43
CA TRP A 83 10.60 15.06 1.68
C TRP A 83 9.11 14.74 1.85
N LYS A 84 8.47 15.18 2.95
CA LYS A 84 7.01 15.06 3.12
C LYS A 84 6.19 15.84 2.09
N THR A 85 6.79 16.86 1.48
CA THR A 85 6.11 17.72 0.52
C THR A 85 6.60 17.51 -0.91
N TYR A 86 7.91 17.33 -1.09
CA TYR A 86 8.56 17.40 -2.39
C TYR A 86 9.10 16.07 -2.90
N TYR A 87 8.86 14.95 -2.20
CA TYR A 87 9.27 13.63 -2.68
C TYR A 87 8.46 13.24 -3.94
N PRO A 88 9.11 12.92 -5.08
CA PRO A 88 8.42 12.65 -6.34
C PRO A 88 7.41 11.49 -6.28
N PRO A 89 6.44 11.44 -7.23
CA PRO A 89 6.19 12.41 -8.32
C PRO A 89 5.52 13.71 -7.87
N ASN A 90 5.98 14.85 -8.39
CA ASN A 90 5.52 16.18 -7.96
C ASN A 90 4.46 16.82 -8.88
N HIS A 91 4.20 16.20 -10.03
CA HIS A 91 3.19 16.60 -11.02
C HIS A 91 2.87 15.42 -11.96
N TRP A 92 1.87 15.59 -12.82
CA TRP A 92 1.54 14.60 -13.84
C TRP A 92 2.73 14.31 -14.76
N ASN A 93 2.96 13.04 -15.07
CA ASN A 93 4.10 12.54 -15.85
C ASN A 93 5.48 12.97 -15.31
N CYS A 94 5.60 13.23 -14.00
CA CYS A 94 6.89 13.59 -13.40
C CYS A 94 7.90 12.44 -13.55
N CYS A 95 9.06 12.76 -14.13
CA CYS A 95 10.18 11.85 -14.34
C CYS A 95 11.28 12.00 -13.27
N SER A 96 11.15 12.95 -12.35
CA SER A 96 12.12 13.22 -11.30
C SER A 96 12.24 12.06 -10.31
N THR A 97 13.40 11.95 -9.66
CA THR A 97 13.68 10.92 -8.66
C THR A 97 14.51 11.47 -7.51
N VAL A 98 14.84 10.62 -6.55
CA VAL A 98 15.75 10.92 -5.45
C VAL A 98 16.93 9.96 -5.48
N ARG A 99 18.15 10.46 -5.34
CA ARG A 99 19.37 9.64 -5.26
C ARG A 99 19.80 9.53 -3.79
N GLN A 100 20.09 8.31 -3.34
CA GLN A 100 20.77 8.10 -2.06
C GLN A 100 22.26 8.37 -2.24
N LEU A 101 22.84 9.20 -1.37
CA LEU A 101 24.26 9.49 -1.35
C LEU A 101 24.92 8.62 -0.27
N ASP A 102 26.05 8.02 -0.61
CA ASP A 102 26.84 7.26 0.35
C ASP A 102 27.50 8.24 1.32
N GLY A 103 27.28 8.05 2.63
CA GLY A 103 27.76 8.94 3.70
C GLY A 103 29.28 8.95 3.93
N GLY A 104 30.07 8.57 2.93
CA GLY A 104 31.53 8.41 3.01
C GLY A 104 32.35 9.57 2.44
N THR A 105 31.75 10.71 2.10
CA THR A 105 32.51 11.83 1.52
C THR A 105 32.29 13.12 2.27
N ASP A 106 33.38 13.67 2.82
CA ASP A 106 33.50 15.02 3.42
C ASP A 106 33.16 16.18 2.44
N SER A 107 32.66 15.86 1.24
CA SER A 107 32.32 16.79 0.16
C SER A 107 30.83 16.88 -0.16
N VAL A 108 29.93 16.20 0.56
CA VAL A 108 28.48 16.36 0.35
C VAL A 108 28.01 17.64 1.04
N HIS A 109 27.69 18.67 0.24
CA HIS A 109 27.10 19.90 0.73
C HIS A 109 25.61 19.70 1.00
N ILE A 110 25.22 19.64 2.28
CA ILE A 110 23.81 19.68 2.68
C ILE A 110 23.26 21.07 2.36
N THR A 111 22.12 21.12 1.69
CA THR A 111 21.47 22.39 1.34
C THR A 111 21.02 23.12 2.61
N PRO A 112 21.46 24.37 2.85
CA PRO A 112 21.00 25.16 3.99
C PRO A 112 19.50 25.45 3.93
N GLU A 113 18.84 25.56 5.08
CA GLU A 113 17.39 25.81 5.17
C GLU A 113 16.96 27.08 4.40
N GLY A 114 17.78 28.14 4.46
CA GLY A 114 17.51 29.41 3.77
C GLY A 114 17.55 29.32 2.24
N ASP A 115 18.16 28.27 1.69
CA ASP A 115 18.27 28.06 0.25
C ASP A 115 17.15 27.18 -0.31
N LEU A 116 16.37 26.53 0.56
CA LEU A 116 15.26 25.66 0.17
C LEU A 116 14.20 26.46 -0.57
N LYS A 117 13.87 25.98 -1.78
CA LYS A 117 12.80 26.56 -2.59
C LYS A 117 11.46 26.03 -2.13
N HIS A 118 10.50 26.94 -1.97
CA HIS A 118 9.11 26.59 -1.72
C HIS A 118 8.31 26.73 -3.00
N ILE A 119 7.83 25.60 -3.52
CA ILE A 119 7.03 25.53 -4.74
C ILE A 119 5.62 25.11 -4.33
N ASP A 120 4.62 25.75 -4.92
CA ASP A 120 3.23 25.37 -4.66
C ASP A 120 2.88 24.05 -5.37
N LEU A 121 3.10 22.93 -4.69
CA LEU A 121 2.64 21.62 -5.16
C LEU A 121 1.17 21.41 -4.81
N LYS A 122 0.40 20.91 -5.77
CA LYS A 122 -0.97 20.46 -5.48
C LYS A 122 -0.95 19.37 -4.39
N PRO A 123 -1.85 19.41 -3.40
CA PRO A 123 -1.88 18.42 -2.31
C PRO A 123 -1.94 16.97 -2.78
N MET A 124 -2.50 16.71 -3.97
CA MET A 124 -2.58 15.35 -4.54
C MET A 124 -1.23 14.70 -4.84
N PHE A 125 -0.14 15.47 -4.95
CA PHE A 125 1.20 14.96 -5.24
C PHE A 125 2.04 14.75 -3.96
N ARG A 126 1.46 14.94 -2.78
CA ARG A 126 2.19 14.87 -1.49
C ARG A 126 1.96 13.54 -0.74
N THR A 127 1.54 12.47 -1.44
CA THR A 127 1.12 11.20 -0.79
C THR A 127 2.03 10.01 -1.05
N HIS A 128 3.06 10.19 -1.88
CA HIS A 128 3.76 9.06 -2.51
C HIS A 128 4.75 8.33 -1.59
N MET A 129 5.08 8.89 -0.42
CA MET A 129 5.81 8.14 0.62
C MET A 129 4.91 7.11 1.33
N ALA A 130 3.59 7.33 1.36
CA ALA A 130 2.63 6.48 2.06
C ALA A 130 2.13 5.28 1.24
N GLY A 131 2.72 5.00 0.06
CA GLY A 131 2.25 3.92 -0.82
C GLY A 131 0.97 4.23 -1.60
N LEU A 132 0.49 5.49 -1.55
CA LEU A 132 -0.73 5.91 -2.23
C LEU A 132 -0.41 6.57 -3.57
N ALA A 133 -0.95 5.99 -4.64
CA ALA A 133 -0.94 6.60 -5.98
C ALA A 133 -1.76 7.89 -6.04
N PHE A 134 -2.90 7.92 -5.35
CA PHE A 134 -3.79 9.07 -5.25
C PHE A 134 -4.23 9.26 -3.79
N PRO A 135 -4.46 10.49 -3.33
CA PRO A 135 -4.96 10.74 -1.97
C PRO A 135 -6.35 10.11 -1.80
N VAL A 136 -6.66 9.65 -0.58
CA VAL A 136 -7.98 9.08 -0.25
C VAL A 136 -9.14 10.05 -0.50
N GLU A 137 -8.85 11.35 -0.49
CA GLU A 137 -9.81 12.42 -0.75
C GLU A 137 -10.04 12.70 -2.25
N HIS A 138 -9.32 12.02 -3.15
CA HIS A 138 -9.45 12.22 -4.60
C HIS A 138 -10.85 11.84 -5.09
N PRO A 139 -11.40 12.52 -6.12
CA PRO A 139 -12.69 12.15 -6.74
C PRO A 139 -12.78 10.67 -7.16
N TYR A 140 -11.66 10.03 -7.49
CA TYR A 140 -11.61 8.59 -7.79
C TYR A 140 -12.10 7.69 -6.64
N PHE A 141 -12.09 8.18 -5.40
CA PHE A 141 -12.59 7.46 -4.25
C PHE A 141 -13.90 8.05 -3.73
N LYS A 142 -14.01 9.39 -3.69
CA LYS A 142 -15.19 10.09 -3.15
C LYS A 142 -16.41 10.05 -4.06
N GLU A 143 -16.18 10.20 -5.35
CA GLU A 143 -17.22 10.34 -6.37
C GLU A 143 -17.32 9.10 -7.26
N ALA A 144 -16.60 8.03 -6.90
CA ALA A 144 -16.68 6.76 -7.61
C ALA A 144 -18.13 6.25 -7.64
N PRO A 145 -18.65 5.89 -8.82
CA PRO A 145 -19.91 5.17 -8.90
C PRO A 145 -19.87 3.91 -8.03
N GLU A 146 -20.98 3.58 -7.37
CA GLU A 146 -21.03 2.45 -6.44
C GLU A 146 -20.54 1.14 -7.07
N TRP A 147 -20.88 0.90 -8.33
CA TRP A 147 -20.45 -0.28 -9.07
C TRP A 147 -18.92 -0.32 -9.27
N VAL A 148 -18.27 0.82 -9.51
CA VAL A 148 -16.80 0.93 -9.62
C VAL A 148 -16.15 0.64 -8.27
N ALA A 149 -16.67 1.22 -7.19
CA ALA A 149 -16.15 0.97 -5.84
C ALA A 149 -16.28 -0.51 -5.44
N LYS A 150 -17.41 -1.14 -5.81
CA LYS A 150 -17.66 -2.57 -5.59
C LYS A 150 -16.70 -3.45 -6.40
N GLU A 151 -16.51 -3.15 -7.68
CA GLU A 151 -15.57 -3.87 -8.54
C GLU A 151 -14.12 -3.71 -8.07
N GLY A 152 -13.71 -2.49 -7.75
CA GLY A 152 -12.38 -2.19 -7.22
C GLY A 152 -12.12 -2.93 -5.90
N SER A 153 -13.07 -2.92 -4.98
CA SER A 153 -12.97 -3.67 -3.72
C SER A 153 -12.88 -5.18 -3.94
N ALA A 154 -13.65 -5.71 -4.90
CA ALA A 154 -13.60 -7.13 -5.25
C ALA A 154 -12.27 -7.52 -5.92
N ALA A 155 -11.74 -6.67 -6.80
CA ALA A 155 -10.44 -6.85 -7.44
C ALA A 155 -9.30 -6.80 -6.42
N TYR A 156 -9.32 -5.79 -5.53
CA TYR A 156 -8.35 -5.66 -4.44
C TYR A 156 -8.37 -6.89 -3.53
N LYS A 157 -9.55 -7.36 -3.12
CA LYS A 157 -9.67 -8.59 -2.32
C LYS A 157 -9.07 -9.81 -3.02
N LYS A 158 -9.33 -9.99 -4.32
CA LYS A 158 -8.75 -11.10 -5.10
C LYS A 158 -7.23 -10.98 -5.19
N PHE A 159 -6.70 -9.78 -5.39
CA PHE A 159 -5.27 -9.51 -5.42
C PHE A 159 -4.61 -9.86 -4.09
N ILE A 160 -5.12 -9.34 -2.97
CA ILE A 160 -4.59 -9.62 -1.62
C ILE A 160 -4.64 -11.12 -1.31
N GLU A 161 -5.75 -11.80 -1.63
CA GLU A 161 -5.87 -13.25 -1.46
C GLU A 161 -4.83 -14.03 -2.30
N HIS A 162 -4.55 -13.58 -3.53
CA HIS A 162 -3.56 -14.18 -4.42
C HIS A 162 -2.13 -13.98 -3.89
N GLU A 163 -1.77 -12.74 -3.57
CA GLU A 163 -0.44 -12.37 -3.08
C GLU A 163 -0.12 -13.04 -1.74
N ALA A 164 -1.06 -13.02 -0.78
CA ALA A 164 -0.88 -13.74 0.48
C ALA A 164 -0.72 -15.25 0.24
N ARG A 165 -1.47 -15.83 -0.72
CA ARG A 165 -1.34 -17.25 -1.09
C ARG A 165 0.04 -17.61 -1.62
N ASN A 166 0.62 -16.76 -2.46
CA ASN A 166 1.96 -16.99 -3.00
C ASN A 166 3.05 -16.74 -1.95
N ARG A 167 2.89 -15.70 -1.13
CA ARG A 167 3.91 -15.27 -0.17
C ARG A 167 4.00 -16.17 1.07
N ILE A 168 2.87 -16.55 1.66
CA ILE A 168 2.84 -17.27 2.96
C ILE A 168 2.13 -18.62 2.91
N GLY A 169 1.40 -18.93 1.84
CA GLY A 169 0.63 -20.17 1.74
C GLY A 169 1.51 -21.42 1.67
N GLY A 170 1.29 -22.35 2.59
CA GLY A 170 2.04 -23.60 2.74
C GLY A 170 3.22 -23.52 3.69
N LYS A 171 3.56 -22.33 4.21
CA LYS A 171 4.62 -22.17 5.21
C LYS A 171 4.16 -22.66 6.57
N VAL A 172 5.14 -23.06 7.39
CA VAL A 172 4.97 -23.35 8.81
C VAL A 172 5.66 -22.25 9.59
N ILE A 173 4.98 -21.68 10.57
CA ILE A 173 5.49 -20.64 11.47
C ILE A 173 5.60 -21.21 12.89
N ASN A 174 6.70 -20.90 13.57
CA ASN A 174 6.90 -21.33 14.95
C ASN A 174 6.24 -20.31 15.89
N THR A 175 5.31 -20.78 16.72
CA THR A 175 4.52 -19.93 17.62
C THR A 175 4.67 -20.37 19.08
N PRO A 176 4.23 -19.57 20.06
CA PRO A 176 4.09 -20.02 21.45
C PRO A 176 3.24 -21.30 21.61
N ALA A 177 2.29 -21.54 20.69
CA ALA A 177 1.50 -22.76 20.66
C ALA A 177 2.18 -23.91 19.85
N GLY A 178 3.46 -23.79 19.51
CA GLY A 178 4.20 -24.71 18.65
C GLY A 178 4.06 -24.39 17.16
N ASP A 179 4.37 -25.37 16.32
CA ASP A 179 4.39 -25.19 14.86
C ASP A 179 2.99 -25.09 14.28
N VAL A 180 2.73 -24.02 13.52
CA VAL A 180 1.44 -23.70 12.91
C VAL A 180 1.59 -23.57 11.40
N MET A 181 0.80 -24.34 10.65
CA MET A 181 0.78 -24.27 9.20
C MET A 181 -0.14 -23.17 8.69
N ILE A 182 0.27 -22.46 7.64
CA ILE A 182 -0.56 -21.51 6.91
C ILE A 182 -1.17 -22.21 5.70
N ALA A 183 -2.37 -22.78 5.85
CA ALA A 183 -3.01 -23.49 4.75
C ALA A 183 -3.39 -22.54 3.60
N LYS A 184 -3.05 -22.87 2.35
CA LYS A 184 -3.45 -22.08 1.15
C LYS A 184 -4.95 -21.84 1.05
N THR A 185 -5.76 -22.77 1.55
CA THR A 185 -7.22 -22.70 1.62
C THR A 185 -7.74 -21.81 2.76
N GLY A 186 -6.95 -21.59 3.80
CA GLY A 186 -7.28 -20.75 4.97
C GLY A 186 -7.00 -19.26 4.77
N ILE A 187 -6.22 -18.88 3.75
CA ILE A 187 -5.76 -17.49 3.55
C ILE A 187 -6.89 -16.49 3.39
N LYS A 188 -7.99 -16.88 2.73
CA LYS A 188 -9.18 -16.03 2.57
C LYS A 188 -9.75 -15.53 3.91
N LYS A 189 -9.58 -16.32 4.99
CA LYS A 189 -9.97 -15.92 6.34
C LYS A 189 -8.93 -14.98 6.95
N LEU A 190 -7.65 -15.31 6.85
CA LEU A 190 -6.56 -14.47 7.37
C LEU A 190 -6.52 -13.05 6.77
N VAL A 191 -6.90 -12.89 5.50
CA VAL A 191 -6.94 -11.57 4.83
C VAL A 191 -8.31 -10.89 4.90
N HIS A 192 -9.28 -11.50 5.62
CA HIS A 192 -10.64 -10.98 5.67
C HIS A 192 -10.65 -9.54 6.20
N ALA A 193 -11.53 -8.70 5.64
CA ALA A 193 -11.62 -7.27 5.93
C ALA A 193 -10.31 -6.47 5.70
N GLY A 194 -9.37 -6.99 4.90
CA GLY A 194 -8.13 -6.30 4.60
C GLY A 194 -7.16 -6.29 5.78
N ASN A 195 -7.20 -7.30 6.66
CA ASN A 195 -6.35 -7.35 7.85
C ASN A 195 -4.85 -7.20 7.48
N PRO A 196 -4.18 -6.12 7.91
CA PRO A 196 -2.79 -5.84 7.52
C PRO A 196 -1.79 -6.78 8.20
N LEU A 197 -2.18 -7.44 9.30
CA LEU A 197 -1.29 -8.28 10.10
C LEU A 197 -0.83 -9.54 9.36
N VAL A 198 -1.56 -9.95 8.32
CA VAL A 198 -1.16 -11.06 7.45
C VAL A 198 0.20 -10.83 6.79
N TRP A 199 0.57 -9.56 6.54
CA TRP A 199 1.82 -9.19 5.88
C TRP A 199 3.04 -9.21 6.81
N VAL A 200 2.79 -9.24 8.11
CA VAL A 200 3.79 -9.21 9.18
C VAL A 200 3.59 -10.36 10.17
N LEU A 201 3.07 -11.50 9.68
CA LEU A 201 2.66 -12.62 10.52
C LEU A 201 3.81 -13.16 11.40
N ASP A 202 5.05 -13.12 10.92
CA ASP A 202 6.22 -13.51 11.72
C ASP A 202 6.41 -12.60 12.94
N ALA A 203 6.19 -11.29 12.79
CA ALA A 203 6.24 -10.32 13.88
C ALA A 203 5.04 -10.48 14.82
N VAL A 204 3.85 -10.72 14.25
CA VAL A 204 2.62 -11.00 15.02
C VAL A 204 2.84 -12.18 15.95
N VAL A 205 3.38 -13.28 15.42
CA VAL A 205 3.63 -14.50 16.17
C VAL A 205 4.68 -14.27 17.27
N LYS A 206 5.82 -13.65 16.93
CA LYS A 206 6.88 -13.31 17.91
C LYS A 206 6.36 -12.43 19.04
N ASN A 207 5.40 -11.56 18.75
CA ASN A 207 4.79 -10.65 19.71
C ASN A 207 3.44 -11.15 20.24
N SER A 208 3.18 -12.45 20.15
CA SER A 208 1.96 -13.05 20.68
C SER A 208 2.24 -13.89 21.92
N GLU A 209 1.22 -14.05 22.76
CA GLU A 209 1.27 -14.94 23.92
C GLU A 209 0.07 -15.87 23.92
N GLN A 210 0.29 -17.06 24.46
CA GLN A 210 -0.77 -18.02 24.66
C GLN A 210 -1.64 -17.59 25.83
N ILE A 211 -2.96 -17.59 25.64
CA ILE A 211 -3.91 -17.19 26.67
C ILE A 211 -4.34 -18.37 27.55
N SER A 212 -5.07 -18.08 28.64
CA SER A 212 -5.47 -19.04 29.68
C SER A 212 -6.03 -20.36 29.15
N GLU A 213 -5.82 -21.46 29.88
CA GLU A 213 -6.27 -22.81 29.51
C GLU A 213 -7.75 -22.91 29.14
N LYS A 214 -8.64 -22.18 29.82
CA LYS A 214 -10.08 -22.14 29.49
C LYS A 214 -10.37 -21.71 28.05
N LEU A 215 -9.49 -20.88 27.49
CA LEU A 215 -9.61 -20.34 26.15
C LEU A 215 -8.77 -21.14 25.14
N LEU A 216 -8.06 -22.18 25.58
CA LEU A 216 -7.38 -23.12 24.71
C LEU A 216 -8.30 -24.29 24.38
N ASN A 217 -8.14 -24.83 23.18
CA ASN A 217 -8.94 -25.96 22.69
C ASN A 217 -10.47 -25.74 22.72
N VAL A 218 -10.95 -24.53 22.41
CA VAL A 218 -12.38 -24.23 22.30
C VAL A 218 -13.02 -25.04 21.15
N PRO A 219 -14.12 -25.78 21.36
CA PRO A 219 -14.77 -26.53 20.31
C PRO A 219 -15.24 -25.65 19.15
N ASP A 220 -15.31 -26.21 17.95
CA ASP A 220 -15.78 -25.46 16.78
C ASP A 220 -17.27 -25.04 16.82
N GLY A 221 -18.04 -25.57 17.77
CA GLY A 221 -19.48 -25.35 17.88
C GLY A 221 -20.32 -26.08 16.81
N LYS A 222 -19.70 -26.67 15.78
CA LYS A 222 -20.37 -27.48 14.75
C LYS A 222 -20.03 -28.97 14.81
N GLY A 223 -19.44 -29.43 15.91
CA GLY A 223 -19.07 -30.84 16.11
C GLY A 223 -17.99 -31.37 15.15
N ARG A 224 -17.23 -30.48 14.49
CA ARG A 224 -16.11 -30.88 13.62
C ARG A 224 -14.90 -31.27 14.47
N ASP A 225 -14.07 -32.14 13.93
CA ASP A 225 -12.95 -32.79 14.62
C ASP A 225 -11.71 -31.88 14.78
N PHE A 226 -11.94 -30.64 15.21
CA PHE A 226 -10.91 -29.68 15.54
C PHE A 226 -11.39 -28.70 16.63
N THR A 227 -10.43 -28.16 17.34
CA THR A 227 -10.60 -27.12 18.35
C THR A 227 -9.91 -25.82 17.92
N TYR A 228 -10.12 -24.76 18.69
CA TYR A 228 -9.51 -23.45 18.51
C TYR A 228 -8.57 -23.14 19.68
N ASP A 229 -7.32 -22.85 19.36
CA ASP A 229 -6.37 -22.17 20.23
C ASP A 229 -6.32 -20.69 19.83
N TYR A 230 -6.01 -19.82 20.78
CA TYR A 230 -5.91 -18.37 20.52
C TYR A 230 -4.57 -17.85 21.06
N LEU A 231 -3.93 -17.00 20.27
CA LEU A 231 -2.75 -16.25 20.70
C LEU A 231 -3.10 -14.77 20.76
N LYS A 232 -2.94 -14.14 21.93
CA LYS A 232 -3.13 -12.70 22.11
C LYS A 232 -1.97 -11.97 21.49
N ILE A 233 -2.23 -11.00 20.62
CA ILE A 233 -1.19 -10.15 20.05
C ILE A 233 -0.94 -9.01 21.03
N LYS A 234 0.31 -8.87 21.51
CA LYS A 234 0.65 -7.83 22.49
C LYS A 234 0.52 -6.44 21.89
N GLY A 235 0.00 -5.50 22.69
CA GLY A 235 -0.16 -4.10 22.30
C GLY A 235 -1.40 -3.77 21.47
N ILE A 236 -2.14 -4.77 20.98
CA ILE A 236 -3.40 -4.55 20.24
C ILE A 236 -4.50 -5.48 20.74
N ASN A 237 -5.76 -5.09 20.53
CA ASN A 237 -6.89 -5.92 20.90
C ASN A 237 -7.26 -6.96 19.82
N GLU A 238 -6.30 -7.76 19.39
CA GLU A 238 -6.50 -8.81 18.37
C GLU A 238 -5.91 -10.15 18.80
N PHE A 239 -6.40 -11.22 18.18
CA PHE A 239 -6.06 -12.60 18.49
C PHE A 239 -5.84 -13.39 17.20
N LEU A 240 -4.71 -14.10 17.12
CA LEU A 240 -4.49 -15.11 16.08
C LEU A 240 -5.23 -16.39 16.48
N VAL A 241 -6.19 -16.80 15.66
CA VAL A 241 -6.96 -18.02 15.85
C VAL A 241 -6.24 -19.18 15.16
N ILE A 242 -5.96 -20.23 15.92
CA ILE A 242 -5.32 -21.43 15.44
C ILE A 242 -6.34 -22.57 15.50
N ARG A 243 -6.61 -23.19 14.37
CA ARG A 243 -7.39 -24.44 14.30
C ARG A 243 -6.47 -25.61 14.60
N ARG A 244 -6.78 -26.41 15.63
CA ARG A 244 -6.07 -27.62 16.00
C ARG A 244 -6.91 -28.86 15.71
N TYR A 245 -6.49 -29.70 14.79
CA TYR A 245 -7.18 -30.96 14.48
C TYR A 245 -6.98 -31.98 15.61
N VAL A 246 -8.05 -32.61 16.07
CA VAL A 246 -8.01 -33.47 17.28
C VAL A 246 -7.22 -34.74 17.02
N LYS A 247 -7.43 -35.40 15.88
CA LYS A 247 -6.75 -36.65 15.50
C LYS A 247 -5.29 -36.45 15.12
N THR A 248 -5.02 -35.57 14.15
CA THR A 248 -3.67 -35.39 13.60
C THR A 248 -2.79 -34.46 14.42
N LYS A 249 -3.37 -33.73 15.39
CA LYS A 249 -2.74 -32.63 16.14
C LYS A 249 -2.21 -31.49 15.26
N LEU A 250 -2.53 -31.49 13.96
CA LEU A 250 -2.15 -30.44 13.02
C LEU A 250 -2.73 -29.10 13.44
N LYS A 251 -1.88 -28.07 13.48
CA LYS A 251 -2.28 -26.69 13.77
C LYS A 251 -2.27 -25.85 12.51
N ILE A 252 -3.35 -25.11 12.28
CA ILE A 252 -3.52 -24.25 11.10
C ILE A 252 -3.89 -22.84 11.54
N ALA A 253 -3.18 -21.84 11.04
CA ALA A 253 -3.58 -20.44 11.18
C ALA A 253 -4.92 -20.23 10.48
N TYR A 254 -5.95 -19.89 11.24
CA TYR A 254 -7.33 -19.87 10.75
C TYR A 254 -7.83 -18.45 10.45
N ASP A 255 -7.69 -17.53 11.40
CA ASP A 255 -8.26 -16.18 11.30
C ASP A 255 -7.50 -15.23 12.25
N ILE A 256 -7.69 -13.93 12.10
CA ILE A 256 -7.24 -12.92 13.06
C ILE A 256 -8.46 -12.08 13.44
N VAL A 257 -8.81 -12.07 14.72
CA VAL A 257 -10.08 -11.53 15.20
C VAL A 257 -9.87 -10.55 16.35
N SER A 258 -10.72 -9.53 16.44
CA SER A 258 -10.71 -8.57 17.57
C SER A 258 -11.47 -9.08 18.81
N LYS A 259 -12.25 -10.16 18.66
CA LYS A 259 -13.02 -10.80 19.73
C LYS A 259 -12.92 -12.31 19.62
N ILE A 260 -12.71 -12.96 20.75
CA ILE A 260 -12.73 -14.42 20.87
C ILE A 260 -14.19 -14.90 20.81
N LYS A 261 -14.41 -16.06 20.20
CA LYS A 261 -15.68 -16.77 20.37
C LYS A 261 -15.68 -17.42 21.75
N THR A 262 -16.46 -16.87 22.66
CA THR A 262 -16.85 -17.55 23.89
C THR A 262 -18.10 -18.37 23.60
N ASP A 263 -18.23 -19.51 24.27
CA ASP A 263 -19.42 -20.38 24.22
C ASP A 263 -20.73 -19.58 24.38
#